data_AF-A0A6F9ZYA2-F1
#
_entry.id   AF-A0A6F9ZYA2-F1
#
_cell.length_a   1.000
_cell.length_b   1.000
_cell.length_c   1.000
_cell.angle_alpha   90.00
_cell.angle_beta   90.00
_cell.angle_gamma   90.00
#
_symmetry.space_group_name_H-M   'P 1'
#
loop_
_entity.id
_entity.type
_entity.pdbx_description
1 polymer ?
#
loop_
_entity_poly.entity_id
_entity_poly.type
_entity_poly.pdbx_seq_one_letter_code
_entity_poly.pdbx_strand_id
1 'polypeptide(L)'
;MHISAPSFPVGVRPSVYRRIAYTFIGLTVVVILGVLWLTSVRADVVVRLKRDAVRLDGVVEVAKEPRAGQIPGRVVQGTFTKTREYTVAGESGQPSDPTKAPAPEPTPSDDVRARGTVRIVNNYSREQPLVRTPRLLTPDGKLYRIDETIRVPAGGSVTVAAYADQPGRAFVLTAPTKFTIPGLFIDLQTYIYAETVGPFEAVPLGTPATASVTPTPSPTRPVSPNARPVSYEDLDRAKKTLTDEILNEAMRTLANQV
;
A
#
# COMPACT_ATOMS: atom_id res chain seq x y z
N MET A 1 62.73 -52.07 -73.90
CA MET A 1 61.70 -51.24 -73.22
C MET A 1 61.14 -52.06 -72.08
N HIS A 2 61.43 -51.70 -70.83
CA HIS A 2 60.86 -52.37 -69.64
C HIS A 2 59.60 -51.63 -69.21
N ILE A 3 58.47 -52.33 -69.19
CA ILE A 3 57.17 -51.81 -68.73
C ILE A 3 57.09 -52.06 -67.23
N SER A 4 57.03 -50.99 -66.44
CA SER A 4 56.82 -51.06 -65.00
C SER A 4 55.33 -51.22 -64.71
N ALA A 5 54.93 -52.25 -63.96
CA ALA A 5 53.54 -52.46 -63.58
C ALA A 5 53.08 -51.41 -62.55
N PRO A 6 51.84 -50.89 -62.66
CA PRO A 6 51.31 -49.94 -61.68
C PRO A 6 51.02 -50.64 -60.34
N SER A 7 51.56 -50.10 -59.25
CA SER A 7 51.30 -50.55 -57.89
C SER A 7 49.90 -50.14 -57.43
N PHE A 8 49.07 -51.10 -57.01
CA PHE A 8 47.75 -50.81 -56.46
C PHE A 8 47.85 -50.24 -55.04
N PRO A 9 47.04 -49.22 -54.69
CA PRO A 9 47.02 -48.67 -53.34
C PRO A 9 46.50 -49.73 -52.35
N VAL A 10 47.25 -49.93 -51.26
CA VAL A 10 46.91 -50.89 -50.19
C VAL A 10 45.59 -50.48 -49.53
N GLY A 11 44.64 -51.43 -49.46
CA GLY A 11 43.34 -51.24 -48.84
C GLY A 11 43.44 -50.73 -47.41
N VAL A 12 42.68 -49.69 -47.10
CA VAL A 12 42.68 -49.05 -45.78
C VAL A 12 42.22 -50.07 -44.72
N ARG A 13 43.07 -50.30 -43.72
CA ARG A 13 42.84 -51.22 -42.60
C ARG A 13 41.47 -50.97 -41.90
N PRO A 14 40.67 -52.03 -41.65
CA PRO A 14 39.30 -51.91 -41.13
C PRO A 14 39.20 -51.23 -39.74
N SER A 15 40.30 -51.24 -38.96
CA SER A 15 40.37 -50.55 -37.67
C SER A 15 40.31 -49.02 -37.77
N VAL A 16 40.64 -48.43 -38.93
CA VAL A 16 40.57 -46.97 -39.15
C VAL A 16 39.11 -46.53 -39.33
N TYR A 17 38.31 -47.26 -40.12
CA TYR A 17 36.88 -46.97 -40.28
C TYR A 17 36.10 -47.06 -38.97
N ARG A 18 36.42 -48.04 -38.12
CA ARG A 18 35.77 -48.21 -36.82
C ARG A 18 36.02 -47.04 -35.87
N ARG A 19 37.23 -46.45 -35.88
CA ARG A 19 37.54 -45.25 -35.09
C ARG A 19 36.77 -44.03 -35.59
N ILE A 20 36.70 -43.84 -36.90
CA ILE A 20 35.96 -42.73 -37.52
C ILE A 20 34.45 -42.85 -37.22
N ALA A 21 33.90 -44.07 -37.27
CA ALA A 21 32.50 -44.33 -36.92
C ALA A 21 32.18 -43.96 -35.46
N TYR A 22 33.03 -44.33 -34.50
CA TYR A 22 32.83 -43.94 -33.10
C TYR A 22 32.95 -42.43 -32.87
N THR A 23 33.86 -41.74 -33.57
CA THR A 23 33.94 -40.27 -33.47
C THR A 23 32.67 -39.60 -34.01
N PHE A 24 32.09 -40.12 -35.09
CA PHE A 24 30.86 -39.58 -35.66
C PHE A 24 29.66 -39.78 -34.71
N ILE A 25 29.53 -40.98 -34.15
CA ILE A 25 28.48 -41.31 -33.16
C ILE A 25 28.63 -40.46 -31.89
N GLY A 26 29.86 -40.30 -31.39
CA GLY A 26 30.13 -39.45 -30.23
C GLY A 26 29.75 -37.99 -30.49
N LEU A 27 30.10 -37.45 -31.66
CA LEU A 27 29.77 -36.08 -32.03
C LEU A 27 28.26 -35.86 -32.15
N THR A 28 27.52 -36.82 -32.71
CA THR A 28 26.05 -36.73 -32.76
C THR A 28 25.42 -36.72 -31.37
N VAL A 29 25.94 -37.50 -30.42
CA VAL A 29 25.43 -37.52 -29.04
C VAL A 29 25.69 -36.18 -28.36
N VAL A 30 26.86 -35.58 -28.56
CA VAL A 30 27.19 -34.25 -28.03
C VAL A 30 26.26 -33.17 -28.59
N VAL A 31 25.95 -33.21 -29.89
CA VAL A 31 25.00 -32.27 -30.50
C VAL A 31 23.60 -32.44 -29.92
N ILE A 32 23.12 -33.68 -29.76
CA ILE A 32 21.79 -33.97 -29.18
C ILE A 32 21.73 -33.45 -27.73
N LEU A 33 22.77 -33.66 -26.92
CA LEU A 33 22.84 -33.14 -25.56
C LEU A 33 22.85 -31.60 -25.53
N GLY A 34 23.55 -30.96 -26.46
CA GLY A 34 23.56 -29.51 -26.59
C GLY A 34 22.17 -28.94 -26.93
N VAL A 35 21.45 -29.59 -27.85
CA VAL A 35 20.07 -29.20 -28.21
C VAL A 35 19.14 -29.38 -27.01
N LEU A 36 19.23 -30.52 -26.29
CA LEU A 36 18.43 -30.79 -25.10
C LEU A 36 18.69 -29.75 -23.99
N TRP A 37 19.95 -29.38 -23.79
CA TRP A 37 20.33 -28.36 -22.81
C TRP A 37 19.73 -26.99 -23.19
N LEU A 38 19.82 -26.60 -24.46
CA LEU A 38 19.29 -25.32 -24.93
C LEU A 38 17.76 -25.26 -24.82
N THR A 39 17.06 -26.37 -25.04
CA THR A 39 15.60 -26.44 -24.82
C THR A 39 15.19 -26.35 -23.35
N SER A 40 16.09 -26.59 -22.40
CA SER A 40 15.81 -26.48 -20.96
C SER A 40 15.85 -25.04 -20.44
N VAL A 41 16.38 -24.09 -21.22
CA VAL A 41 16.45 -22.69 -20.82
C VAL A 41 15.06 -22.06 -20.94
N ARG A 42 14.34 -21.97 -19.81
CA ARG A 42 13.09 -21.21 -19.72
C ARG A 42 13.41 -19.77 -19.32
N ALA A 43 12.93 -18.81 -20.09
CA ALA A 43 12.95 -17.40 -19.74
C ALA A 43 11.64 -17.05 -19.00
N ASP A 44 11.75 -16.65 -17.73
CA ASP A 44 10.61 -16.16 -16.94
C ASP A 44 10.48 -14.64 -17.16
N VAL A 45 9.35 -14.20 -17.68
CA VAL A 45 9.09 -12.77 -17.96
C VAL A 45 8.12 -12.23 -16.90
N VAL A 46 8.69 -11.64 -15.85
CA VAL A 46 7.90 -11.01 -14.79
C VAL A 46 7.50 -9.59 -15.20
N VAL A 47 6.26 -9.42 -15.65
CA VAL A 47 5.70 -8.10 -15.96
C VAL A 47 5.26 -7.41 -14.66
N ARG A 48 5.99 -6.39 -14.23
CA ARG A 48 5.58 -5.55 -13.09
C ARG A 48 4.75 -4.36 -13.58
N LEU A 49 3.43 -4.44 -13.42
CA LEU A 49 2.54 -3.32 -13.69
C LEU A 49 2.65 -2.29 -12.58
N LYS A 50 3.18 -1.11 -12.91
CA LYS A 50 3.11 0.08 -12.05
C LYS A 50 1.75 0.74 -12.28
N ARG A 51 0.90 0.77 -11.25
CA ARG A 51 -0.40 1.43 -11.31
C ARG A 51 -0.25 2.87 -10.83
N ASP A 52 -0.42 3.83 -11.74
CA ASP A 52 -0.54 5.25 -11.37
C ASP A 52 -2.01 5.58 -11.07
N ALA A 53 -2.25 6.11 -9.86
CA ALA A 53 -3.58 6.54 -9.44
C ALA A 53 -3.88 7.92 -10.03
N VAL A 54 -4.73 7.98 -11.05
CA VAL A 54 -5.29 9.24 -11.55
C VAL A 54 -6.34 9.73 -10.55
N ARG A 55 -6.09 10.88 -9.90
CA ARG A 55 -7.08 11.56 -9.06
C ARG A 55 -8.03 12.38 -9.92
N LEU A 56 -9.33 12.14 -9.80
CA LEU A 56 -10.36 13.09 -10.24
C LEU A 56 -10.73 13.99 -9.07
N ASP A 57 -10.25 15.22 -9.09
CA ASP A 57 -10.68 16.25 -8.15
C ASP A 57 -11.99 16.86 -8.66
N GLY A 58 -13.11 16.44 -8.07
CA GLY A 58 -14.42 17.06 -8.27
C GLY A 58 -14.75 17.97 -7.10
N VAL A 59 -14.84 19.27 -7.33
CA VAL A 59 -15.31 20.24 -6.32
C VAL A 59 -16.82 20.17 -6.25
N VAL A 60 -17.38 19.71 -5.13
CA VAL A 60 -18.82 19.77 -4.84
C VAL A 60 -19.03 20.89 -3.82
N GLU A 61 -19.64 21.99 -4.25
CA GLU A 61 -19.95 23.12 -3.40
C GLU A 61 -21.24 22.82 -2.61
N VAL A 62 -21.14 22.72 -1.28
CA VAL A 62 -22.28 22.41 -0.39
C VAL A 62 -22.58 23.64 0.47
N ALA A 63 -23.71 24.29 0.20
CA ALA A 63 -24.19 25.43 0.98
C ALA A 63 -25.10 24.97 2.13
N LYS A 64 -24.96 25.61 3.30
CA LYS A 64 -25.69 25.28 4.55
C LYS A 64 -27.14 25.77 4.56
N GLU A 65 -27.48 26.72 3.68
CA GLU A 65 -28.82 27.31 3.55
C GLU A 65 -29.26 27.21 2.07
N PRO A 66 -30.15 26.27 1.71
CA PRO A 66 -30.52 26.03 0.32
C PRO A 66 -31.53 27.07 -0.21
N ARG A 67 -31.41 27.43 -1.49
CA ARG A 67 -32.50 28.07 -2.25
C ARG A 67 -33.51 27.01 -2.74
N ALA A 68 -34.72 27.43 -3.11
CA ALA A 68 -35.81 26.55 -3.51
C ALA A 68 -35.37 25.53 -4.60
N GLY A 69 -35.51 24.24 -4.30
CA GLY A 69 -35.16 23.13 -5.20
C GLY A 69 -33.98 22.24 -4.76
N GLN A 70 -33.38 22.46 -3.59
CA GLN A 70 -32.28 21.62 -3.06
C GLN A 70 -32.67 20.88 -1.78
N ILE A 71 -32.28 19.60 -1.68
CA ILE A 71 -32.61 18.72 -0.56
C ILE A 71 -31.56 18.89 0.55
N PRO A 72 -31.96 19.19 1.80
CA PRO A 72 -31.01 19.28 2.91
C PRO A 72 -30.43 17.89 3.22
N GLY A 73 -29.10 17.77 3.15
CA GLY A 73 -28.37 16.53 3.40
C GLY A 73 -27.32 16.68 4.48
N ARG A 74 -27.05 15.59 5.22
CA ARG A 74 -25.94 15.49 6.19
C ARG A 74 -24.84 14.62 5.57
N VAL A 75 -23.61 15.14 5.50
CA VAL A 75 -22.46 14.36 5.02
C VAL A 75 -22.04 13.39 6.10
N VAL A 76 -22.22 12.09 5.86
CA VAL A 76 -21.62 11.03 6.67
C VAL A 76 -20.41 10.54 5.89
N GLN A 77 -19.21 10.85 6.38
CA GLN A 77 -17.96 10.44 5.76
C GLN A 77 -17.80 8.93 5.96
N GLY A 78 -18.02 8.15 4.90
CA GLY A 78 -17.82 6.70 4.89
C GLY A 78 -17.25 6.28 3.54
N THR A 79 -16.11 5.61 3.55
CA THR A 79 -15.43 5.11 2.34
C THR A 79 -16.18 3.88 1.82
N PHE A 80 -17.10 4.07 0.89
CA PHE A 80 -17.74 2.95 0.19
C PHE A 80 -16.77 2.37 -0.83
N THR A 81 -16.08 1.30 -0.45
CA THR A 81 -15.23 0.53 -1.37
C THR A 81 -16.12 -0.39 -2.20
N LYS A 82 -16.52 0.04 -3.39
CA LYS A 82 -17.27 -0.79 -4.33
C LYS A 82 -16.28 -1.53 -5.23
N THR A 83 -15.92 -2.75 -4.82
CA THR A 83 -15.15 -3.66 -5.68
C THR A 83 -16.07 -4.21 -6.77
N ARG A 84 -15.86 -3.80 -8.02
CA ARG A 84 -16.45 -4.45 -9.20
C ARG A 84 -15.37 -5.32 -9.84
N GLU A 85 -15.59 -6.62 -9.79
CA GLU A 85 -14.72 -7.61 -10.40
C GLU A 85 -15.20 -7.86 -11.83
N TYR A 86 -14.27 -7.86 -12.79
CA TYR A 86 -14.55 -8.20 -14.18
C TYR A 86 -13.87 -9.54 -14.47
N THR A 87 -14.67 -10.58 -14.69
CA THR A 87 -14.20 -11.87 -15.19
C THR A 87 -13.84 -11.72 -16.66
N VAL A 88 -12.57 -11.97 -16.99
CA VAL A 88 -12.13 -12.09 -18.38
C VAL A 88 -12.59 -13.47 -18.86
N ALA A 89 -13.50 -13.49 -19.85
CA ALA A 89 -13.91 -14.70 -20.53
C ALA A 89 -12.72 -15.22 -21.38
N GLY A 90 -11.89 -16.05 -20.76
CA GLY A 90 -10.91 -16.91 -21.43
C GLY A 90 -11.29 -18.36 -21.17
N GLU A 91 -11.52 -19.11 -22.24
CA GLU A 91 -12.05 -20.46 -22.23
C GLU A 91 -11.18 -21.46 -21.45
N SER A 92 -11.89 -22.41 -20.81
CA SER A 92 -11.45 -23.76 -20.43
C SER A 92 -10.32 -23.90 -19.41
N GLY A 93 -10.70 -24.21 -18.17
CA GLY A 93 -9.81 -24.82 -17.19
C GLY A 93 -10.33 -24.76 -15.74
N GLN A 94 -11.32 -25.59 -15.42
CA GLN A 94 -11.69 -26.12 -14.09
C GLN A 94 -11.84 -25.15 -12.88
N PRO A 95 -13.00 -25.08 -12.22
CA PRO A 95 -13.15 -24.34 -10.97
C PRO A 95 -12.42 -25.07 -9.84
N SER A 96 -11.36 -24.49 -9.32
CA SER A 96 -10.78 -24.87 -8.03
C SER A 96 -11.51 -24.13 -6.90
N ASP A 97 -12.06 -24.91 -5.98
CA ASP A 97 -12.75 -24.51 -4.74
C ASP A 97 -12.17 -23.27 -4.04
N PRO A 98 -13.01 -22.34 -3.53
CA PRO A 98 -12.55 -21.13 -2.82
C PRO A 98 -12.17 -21.36 -1.34
N THR A 99 -12.02 -22.60 -0.87
CA THR A 99 -11.90 -22.87 0.59
C THR A 99 -10.61 -23.60 0.96
N LYS A 100 -9.45 -23.03 0.62
CA LYS A 100 -8.19 -23.14 1.40
C LYS A 100 -7.06 -22.35 0.74
N ALA A 101 -7.11 -21.02 0.81
CA ALA A 101 -5.90 -20.22 0.64
C ALA A 101 -5.31 -19.97 2.04
N PRO A 102 -4.10 -20.50 2.36
CA PRO A 102 -3.37 -20.09 3.55
C PRO A 102 -3.18 -18.57 3.54
N ALA A 103 -3.22 -17.96 4.72
CA ALA A 103 -2.96 -16.55 4.93
C ALA A 103 -1.77 -16.08 4.06
N PRO A 104 -1.88 -14.96 3.34
CA PRO A 104 -0.80 -14.48 2.50
C PRO A 104 0.43 -14.21 3.38
N GLU A 105 1.50 -14.96 3.15
CA GLU A 105 2.82 -14.62 3.64
C GLU A 105 3.14 -13.18 3.22
N PRO A 106 3.67 -12.35 4.13
CA PRO A 106 3.97 -10.97 3.83
C PRO A 106 5.14 -10.89 2.86
N THR A 107 4.86 -10.80 1.57
CA THR A 107 5.81 -10.25 0.59
C THR A 107 6.25 -8.85 1.06
N PRO A 108 7.56 -8.56 1.14
CA PRO A 108 8.05 -7.23 1.50
C PRO A 108 7.69 -6.25 0.38
N SER A 109 6.57 -5.56 0.52
CA SER A 109 6.28 -4.37 -0.26
C SER A 109 7.07 -3.21 0.35
N ASP A 110 8.03 -2.69 -0.41
CA ASP A 110 8.76 -1.45 -0.10
C ASP A 110 7.87 -0.20 -0.19
N ASP A 111 6.59 -0.36 -0.53
CA ASP A 111 5.60 0.71 -0.60
C ASP A 111 4.90 0.99 0.75
N VAL A 112 5.59 0.83 1.87
CA VAL A 112 5.01 1.04 3.21
C VAL A 112 5.93 1.92 4.05
N ARG A 113 5.39 2.90 4.77
CA ARG A 113 6.14 3.81 5.64
C ARG A 113 5.64 3.70 7.07
N ALA A 114 6.56 3.56 8.02
CA ALA A 114 6.19 3.48 9.43
C ALA A 114 5.72 4.83 9.95
N ARG A 115 4.56 4.86 10.65
CA ARG A 115 4.01 6.04 11.31
C ARG A 115 3.62 5.72 12.74
N GLY A 116 3.75 6.68 13.63
CA GLY A 116 3.41 6.54 15.04
C GLY A 116 3.46 7.86 15.77
N THR A 117 3.39 7.79 17.09
CA THR A 117 3.35 8.95 17.98
C THR A 117 4.56 8.94 18.91
N VAL A 118 5.21 10.09 19.05
CA VAL A 118 6.35 10.28 19.93
C VAL A 118 6.06 11.41 20.93
N ARG A 119 6.53 11.25 22.16
CA ARG A 119 6.53 12.27 23.19
C ARG A 119 7.93 12.87 23.27
N ILE A 120 8.03 14.16 23.04
CA ILE A 120 9.27 14.92 23.17
C ILE A 120 9.29 15.52 24.55
N VAL A 121 10.33 15.21 25.31
CA VAL A 121 10.52 15.63 26.70
C VAL A 121 11.66 16.63 26.75
N ASN A 122 11.46 17.73 27.47
CA ASN A 122 12.48 18.73 27.74
C ASN A 122 12.64 18.89 29.25
N ASN A 123 13.63 18.22 29.83
CA ASN A 123 13.98 18.36 31.24
C ASN A 123 14.95 19.54 31.49
N TYR A 124 15.21 20.38 30.49
CA TYR A 124 16.05 21.56 30.60
C TYR A 124 15.25 22.77 31.10
N SER A 125 15.96 23.78 31.62
CA SER A 125 15.38 24.97 32.23
C SER A 125 14.95 26.05 31.22
N ARG A 126 15.08 25.79 29.92
CA ARG A 126 14.70 26.72 28.85
C ARG A 126 13.83 26.02 27.82
N GLU A 127 12.93 26.79 27.21
CA GLU A 127 12.12 26.33 26.08
C GLU A 127 13.03 25.99 24.89
N GLN A 128 12.74 24.86 24.23
CA GLN A 128 13.48 24.41 23.06
C GLN A 128 12.55 24.38 21.84
N PRO A 129 12.71 25.30 20.87
CA PRO A 129 12.03 25.22 19.60
C PRO A 129 12.67 24.13 18.74
N LEU A 130 11.84 23.29 18.11
CA LEU A 130 12.22 22.26 17.15
C LEU A 130 11.57 22.61 15.80
N VAL A 131 12.29 23.42 15.04
CA VAL A 131 11.91 23.90 13.71
C VAL A 131 12.47 22.98 12.63
N ARG A 132 11.77 22.90 11.49
CA ARG A 132 12.20 22.21 10.25
C ARG A 132 12.28 20.69 10.34
N THR A 133 11.14 20.01 10.37
CA THR A 133 11.04 18.53 10.30
C THR A 133 12.11 17.84 11.15
N PRO A 134 12.10 18.06 12.48
CA PRO A 134 13.21 17.67 13.34
C PRO A 134 13.51 16.19 13.18
N ARG A 135 14.80 15.89 13.09
CA ARG A 135 15.31 14.53 12.93
C ARG A 135 15.29 13.84 14.29
N LEU A 136 14.77 12.63 14.32
CA LEU A 136 14.76 11.76 15.49
C LEU A 136 15.52 10.49 15.14
N LEU A 137 16.55 10.16 15.92
CA LEU A 137 17.43 9.03 15.66
C LEU A 137 17.26 7.98 16.74
N THR A 138 16.93 6.74 16.35
CA THR A 138 16.91 5.60 17.28
C THR A 138 18.34 5.13 17.61
N PRO A 139 18.52 4.32 18.68
CA PRO A 139 19.82 3.72 18.99
C PRO A 139 20.34 2.83 17.84
N ASP A 140 19.43 2.23 17.08
CA ASP A 140 19.74 1.40 15.90
C ASP A 140 20.09 2.24 14.64
N GLY A 141 20.15 3.57 14.76
CA GLY A 141 20.47 4.46 13.65
C GLY A 141 19.32 4.70 12.65
N LYS A 142 18.09 4.34 13.01
CA LYS A 142 16.91 4.58 12.15
C LYS A 142 16.42 6.02 12.32
N LEU A 143 16.16 6.70 11.20
CA LEU A 143 15.80 8.11 11.16
C LEU A 143 14.28 8.30 11.00
N TYR A 144 13.72 9.16 11.84
CA TYR A 144 12.33 9.57 11.82
C TYR A 144 12.22 11.09 11.77
N ARG A 145 11.08 11.58 11.31
CA ARG A 145 10.76 13.00 11.20
C ARG A 145 9.38 13.29 11.72
N ILE A 146 9.23 14.52 12.20
CA ILE A 146 7.95 15.14 12.51
C ILE A 146 7.65 16.14 11.38
N ASP A 147 6.40 16.29 10.97
CA ASP A 147 5.97 17.23 9.92
C ASP A 147 5.64 18.63 10.47
N GLU A 148 5.47 18.74 11.78
CA GLU A 148 5.14 19.98 12.46
C GLU A 148 6.37 20.65 13.09
N THR A 149 6.30 21.98 13.19
CA THR A 149 7.23 22.76 14.02
C THR A 149 6.63 22.84 15.41
N ILE A 150 7.38 22.41 16.41
CA ILE A 150 6.91 22.42 17.80
C ILE A 150 7.84 23.20 18.69
N ARG A 151 7.30 23.70 19.79
CA ARG A 151 8.10 24.26 20.88
C ARG A 151 7.85 23.45 22.14
N VAL A 152 8.93 22.95 22.73
CA VAL A 152 8.85 22.13 23.93
C VAL A 152 9.15 23.04 25.13
N PRO A 153 8.17 23.24 26.04
CA PRO A 153 8.36 24.13 27.19
C PRO A 153 9.44 23.59 28.13
N ALA A 154 10.04 24.49 28.92
CA ALA A 154 11.01 24.11 29.95
C ALA A 154 10.38 23.15 30.97
N GLY A 155 11.07 22.05 31.29
CA GLY A 155 10.57 21.03 32.22
C GLY A 155 9.30 20.29 31.75
N GLY A 156 8.91 20.41 30.48
CA GLY A 156 7.65 19.87 29.97
C GLY A 156 7.80 18.83 28.87
N SER A 157 6.67 18.39 28.32
CA SER A 157 6.66 17.45 27.19
C SER A 157 5.55 17.76 26.19
N VAL A 158 5.75 17.37 24.93
CA VAL A 158 4.79 17.54 23.83
C VAL A 158 4.69 16.23 23.05
N THR A 159 3.46 15.79 22.79
CA THR A 159 3.18 14.56 22.03
C THR A 159 2.84 14.91 20.58
N VAL A 160 3.55 14.33 19.62
CA VAL A 160 3.43 14.63 18.18
C VAL A 160 3.48 13.37 17.33
N ALA A 161 2.89 13.44 16.15
CA ALA A 161 3.00 12.40 15.15
C ALA A 161 4.40 12.41 14.51
N ALA A 162 4.95 11.24 14.24
CA ALA A 162 6.21 11.07 13.55
C ALA A 162 6.14 9.94 12.52
N TYR A 163 6.97 10.05 11.50
CA TYR A 163 7.05 9.09 10.39
C TYR A 163 8.50 8.74 10.09
N ALA A 164 8.73 7.53 9.56
CA ALA A 164 10.05 7.10 9.15
C ALA A 164 10.56 7.90 7.94
N ASP A 165 11.84 8.28 7.93
CA ASP A 165 12.44 9.02 6.80
C ASP A 165 12.46 8.19 5.52
N GLN A 166 12.58 6.87 5.63
CA GLN A 166 12.56 5.94 4.50
C GLN A 166 11.37 4.98 4.58
N PRO A 167 10.89 4.48 3.44
CA PRO A 167 9.93 3.39 3.43
C PRO A 167 10.61 2.07 3.81
N GLY A 168 9.80 1.10 4.24
CA GLY A 168 10.22 -0.24 4.59
C GLY A 168 9.72 -0.68 5.97
N ARG A 169 9.47 -1.99 6.10
CA ARG A 169 9.08 -2.60 7.37
C ARG A 169 10.18 -2.56 8.44
N ALA A 170 11.43 -2.34 8.05
CA ALA A 170 12.54 -2.17 8.97
C ALA A 170 12.35 -0.99 9.94
N PHE A 171 11.52 0.00 9.58
CA PHE A 171 11.23 1.17 10.41
C PHE A 171 10.02 0.99 11.34
N VAL A 172 9.38 -0.17 11.34
CA VAL A 172 8.33 -0.53 12.31
C VAL A 172 8.99 -0.71 13.67
N LEU A 173 8.44 -0.06 14.69
CA LEU A 173 8.90 -0.15 16.08
C LEU A 173 7.79 -0.79 16.90
N THR A 174 8.04 -1.97 17.45
CA THR A 174 7.09 -2.67 18.33
C THR A 174 7.34 -2.42 19.80
N ALA A 175 8.55 -1.96 20.16
CA ALA A 175 8.96 -1.72 21.54
C ALA A 175 9.14 -0.22 21.83
N PRO A 176 8.93 0.21 23.10
CA PRO A 176 9.24 1.56 23.52
C PRO A 176 10.70 1.93 23.22
N THR A 177 10.91 2.95 22.40
CA THR A 177 12.24 3.35 21.94
C THR A 177 12.49 4.82 22.27
N LYS A 178 13.69 5.12 22.77
CA LYS A 178 14.16 6.49 23.01
C LYS A 178 14.88 6.99 21.76
N PHE A 179 14.54 8.18 21.31
CA PHE A 179 15.20 8.86 20.20
C PHE A 179 16.08 10.00 20.70
N THR A 180 17.19 10.20 20.00
CA THR A 180 18.04 11.38 20.12
C THR A 180 17.69 12.38 19.03
N ILE A 181 17.93 13.66 19.30
CA ILE A 181 17.65 14.76 18.36
C ILE A 181 18.99 15.25 17.80
N PRO A 182 19.52 14.65 16.71
CA PRO A 182 20.76 15.10 16.12
C PRO A 182 20.67 16.56 15.66
N GLY A 183 21.77 17.30 15.85
CA GLY A 183 21.83 18.73 15.57
C GLY A 183 21.51 19.62 16.78
N LEU A 184 20.98 19.04 17.87
CA LEU A 184 21.01 19.69 19.18
C LEU A 184 22.39 19.49 19.84
N PHE A 185 22.82 20.41 20.69
CA PHE A 185 24.09 20.29 21.40
C PHE A 185 24.13 19.01 22.25
N ILE A 186 25.28 18.33 22.29
CA ILE A 186 25.40 16.98 22.86
C ILE A 186 24.90 16.90 24.30
N ASP A 187 25.25 17.87 25.14
CA ASP A 187 24.82 17.90 26.55
C ASP A 187 23.31 18.12 26.67
N LEU A 188 22.72 18.92 25.78
CA LEU A 188 21.29 19.17 25.77
C LEU A 188 20.49 17.94 25.34
N GLN A 189 21.04 17.05 24.51
CA GLN A 189 20.36 15.80 24.12
C GLN A 189 20.14 14.85 25.31
N THR A 190 20.93 15.01 26.38
CA THR A 190 20.72 14.26 27.63
C THR A 190 19.43 14.70 28.33
N TYR A 191 19.09 15.99 28.23
CA TYR A 191 17.91 16.59 28.86
C TYR A 191 16.70 16.67 27.92
N ILE A 192 16.94 16.72 26.61
CA ILE A 192 15.92 16.90 25.57
C ILE A 192 15.98 15.72 24.60
N TYR A 193 14.99 14.86 24.70
CA TYR A 193 14.92 13.63 23.92
C TYR A 193 13.47 13.32 23.54
N ALA A 194 13.28 12.38 22.63
CA ALA A 194 11.95 11.86 22.33
C ALA A 194 11.83 10.40 22.73
N GLU A 195 10.61 9.96 22.99
CA GLU A 195 10.29 8.56 23.28
C GLU A 195 9.01 8.16 22.56
N THR A 196 8.92 6.92 22.10
CA THR A 196 7.68 6.41 21.52
C THR A 196 6.58 6.31 22.59
N VAL A 197 5.38 6.78 22.29
CA VAL A 197 4.20 6.55 23.16
C VAL A 197 3.52 5.23 22.82
N GLY A 198 3.58 4.82 21.56
CA GLY A 198 3.00 3.57 21.06
C GLY A 198 3.82 2.97 19.92
N PRO A 199 3.38 1.81 19.40
CA PRO A 199 4.08 1.17 18.29
C PRO A 199 4.00 2.01 17.01
N PHE A 200 5.02 1.88 16.18
CA PHE A 200 5.02 2.44 14.84
C PHE A 200 4.49 1.39 13.88
N GLU A 201 3.35 1.67 13.26
CA GLU A 201 2.69 0.76 12.35
C GLU A 201 3.06 1.06 10.90
N ALA A 202 3.04 0.02 10.06
CA ALA A 202 3.41 0.11 8.68
C ALA A 202 2.20 0.62 7.86
N VAL A 203 2.25 1.86 7.36
CA VAL A 203 1.17 2.49 6.59
C VAL A 203 1.50 2.50 5.09
N PRO A 204 0.65 1.98 4.20
CA PRO A 204 0.90 1.98 2.75
C PRO A 204 1.11 3.39 2.19
N LEU A 205 2.13 3.55 1.34
CA LEU A 205 2.43 4.76 0.58
C LEU A 205 1.32 4.98 -0.46
N GLY A 206 0.29 5.73 -0.08
CA GLY A 206 -0.89 5.97 -0.94
C GLY A 206 -2.18 6.21 -0.16
N THR A 207 -2.20 5.88 1.14
CA THR A 207 -3.30 6.28 2.02
C THR A 207 -3.19 7.78 2.29
N PRO A 208 -4.18 8.63 1.91
CA PRO A 208 -4.21 9.99 2.41
C PRO A 208 -4.23 9.92 3.93
N ALA A 209 -3.41 10.76 4.57
CA ALA A 209 -3.31 10.86 6.02
C ALA A 209 -4.73 10.96 6.60
N THR A 210 -5.19 9.90 7.26
CA THR A 210 -6.29 10.02 8.22
C THR A 210 -5.78 11.02 9.25
N ALA A 211 -6.32 12.22 9.19
CA ALA A 211 -6.05 13.29 10.14
C ALA A 211 -6.09 12.72 11.55
N SER A 212 -5.05 13.05 12.32
CA SER A 212 -5.02 12.92 13.76
C SER A 212 -6.37 13.39 14.30
N VAL A 213 -7.14 12.46 14.85
CA VAL A 213 -8.34 12.78 15.61
C VAL A 213 -7.86 13.57 16.82
N THR A 214 -7.93 14.89 16.72
CA THR A 214 -7.98 15.76 17.88
C THR A 214 -9.29 15.42 18.59
N PRO A 215 -9.30 14.98 19.86
CA PRO A 215 -10.53 14.92 20.62
C PRO A 215 -11.02 16.35 20.84
N THR A 216 -11.89 16.83 19.96
CA THR A 216 -12.74 18.00 20.22
C THR A 216 -13.59 17.67 21.45
N PRO A 217 -13.68 18.56 22.46
CA PRO A 217 -14.42 18.29 23.69
C PRO A 217 -15.87 17.91 23.36
N SER A 218 -16.31 16.78 23.95
CA SER A 218 -17.71 16.37 23.95
C SER A 218 -18.61 17.51 24.43
N PRO A 219 -19.52 18.06 23.61
CA PRO A 219 -20.65 18.78 24.16
C PRO A 219 -21.57 17.74 24.79
N THR A 220 -21.63 17.73 26.12
CA THR A 220 -22.59 16.97 26.92
C THR A 220 -24.01 17.27 26.43
N ARG A 221 -24.57 16.40 25.60
CA ARG A 221 -26.02 16.33 25.37
C ARG A 221 -26.48 14.92 25.75
N PRO A 222 -27.43 14.77 26.69
CA PRO A 222 -27.87 13.46 27.13
C PRO A 222 -28.43 12.65 25.96
N VAL A 223 -27.88 11.46 25.77
CA VAL A 223 -28.33 10.45 24.81
C VAL A 223 -29.69 9.94 25.29
N SER A 224 -30.74 10.08 24.46
CA SER A 224 -32.03 9.44 24.72
C SER A 224 -31.85 7.92 24.59
N PRO A 225 -32.20 7.09 25.59
CA PRO A 225 -31.81 5.68 25.64
C PRO A 225 -32.50 4.76 24.63
N ASN A 226 -33.37 5.28 23.76
CA ASN A 226 -34.36 4.45 23.03
C ASN A 226 -34.39 4.66 21.50
N ALA A 227 -33.33 5.19 20.89
CA ALA A 227 -33.26 5.26 19.44
C ALA A 227 -32.98 3.86 18.84
N ARG A 228 -34.01 3.25 18.24
CA ARG A 228 -33.85 2.01 17.46
C ARG A 228 -32.93 2.28 16.25
N PRO A 229 -32.04 1.34 15.86
CA PRO A 229 -31.27 1.47 14.63
C PRO A 229 -32.24 1.56 13.45
N VAL A 230 -32.02 2.55 12.58
CA VAL A 230 -32.87 2.79 11.41
C VAL A 230 -32.75 1.60 10.45
N SER A 231 -33.87 0.93 10.18
CA SER A 231 -33.93 -0.26 9.30
C SER A 231 -34.16 0.16 7.84
N TYR A 232 -33.82 -0.72 6.89
CA TYR A 232 -34.09 -0.50 5.46
C TYR A 232 -35.58 -0.25 5.18
N GLU A 233 -36.46 -0.90 5.94
CA GLU A 233 -37.91 -0.68 5.83
C GLU A 233 -38.33 0.75 6.20
N ASP A 234 -37.63 1.39 7.14
CA ASP A 234 -37.92 2.77 7.55
C ASP A 234 -37.52 3.75 6.44
N LEU A 235 -36.42 3.48 5.72
CA LEU A 235 -35.98 4.26 4.57
C LEU A 235 -36.96 4.16 3.38
N ASP A 236 -37.47 2.96 3.12
CA ASP A 236 -38.44 2.75 2.03
C ASP A 236 -39.78 3.41 2.32
N ARG A 237 -40.26 3.37 3.57
CA ARG A 237 -41.46 4.11 4.01
C ARG A 237 -41.25 5.62 3.94
N ALA A 238 -40.09 6.11 4.35
CA ALA A 238 -39.75 7.54 4.26
C ALA A 238 -39.73 8.01 2.80
N LYS A 239 -39.16 7.22 1.89
CA LYS A 239 -39.16 7.56 0.46
C LYS A 239 -40.56 7.60 -0.14
N LYS A 240 -41.42 6.64 0.22
CA LYS A 240 -42.80 6.57 -0.27
C LYS A 240 -43.63 7.76 0.19
N THR A 241 -43.57 8.10 1.48
CA THR A 241 -44.27 9.26 2.06
C THR A 241 -43.85 10.58 1.43
N LEU A 242 -42.55 10.78 1.19
CA LEU A 242 -42.04 11.96 0.50
C LEU A 242 -42.56 12.07 -0.95
N THR A 243 -42.66 10.93 -1.64
CA THR A 243 -43.16 10.89 -3.02
C THR A 243 -44.65 11.24 -3.07
N ASP A 244 -45.43 10.69 -2.13
CA ASP A 244 -46.87 10.96 -2.02
C ASP A 244 -47.12 12.43 -1.64
N GLU A 245 -46.31 13.01 -0.76
CA GLU A 245 -46.42 14.41 -0.34
C GLU A 245 -46.12 15.38 -1.48
N ILE A 246 -45.03 15.16 -2.22
CA ILE A 246 -44.69 15.96 -3.42
C ILE A 246 -45.78 15.84 -4.49
N LEU A 247 -46.32 14.65 -4.71
CA LEU A 247 -47.37 14.44 -5.70
C LEU A 247 -48.66 15.19 -5.33
N ASN A 248 -49.02 15.18 -4.05
CA ASN A 248 -50.21 15.86 -3.56
C ASN A 248 -50.04 17.39 -3.56
N GLU A 249 -48.83 17.87 -3.28
CA GLU A 249 -48.47 19.28 -3.40
C GLU A 249 -48.53 19.73 -4.87
N ALA A 250 -47.99 18.94 -5.79
CA ALA A 250 -48.08 19.21 -7.23
C ALA A 250 -49.55 19.26 -7.70
N MET A 251 -50.40 18.31 -7.28
CA MET A 251 -51.83 18.34 -7.61
C MET A 251 -52.55 19.58 -7.05
N ARG A 252 -52.23 20.02 -5.82
CA ARG A 252 -52.77 21.26 -5.25
C ARG A 252 -52.34 22.49 -6.03
N THR A 253 -51.07 22.56 -6.43
CA THR A 253 -50.58 23.71 -7.23
C THR A 253 -51.22 23.76 -8.62
N LEU A 254 -51.53 22.61 -9.21
CA LEU A 254 -52.23 22.52 -10.49
C LEU A 254 -53.72 22.91 -10.38
N ALA A 255 -54.38 22.51 -9.29
CA ALA A 255 -55.79 22.84 -9.04
C ALA A 255 -56.02 24.34 -8.75
N ASN A 256 -55.02 25.05 -8.23
CA ASN A 256 -55.06 26.50 -8.03
C ASN A 256 -54.72 27.32 -9.30
N GLN A 257 -54.45 26.66 -10.44
CA GLN A 257 -54.15 27.30 -11.73
C GLN A 257 -55.32 27.25 -12.74
N VAL A 258 -56.52 26.81 -12.33
CA VAL A 258 -57.77 26.86 -13.11
C VAL A 258 -58.76 27.78 -12.40
#